data_AF-A0AAU2M0W2-F1
#
_entry.id   AF-A0AAU2M0W2-F1
#
_cell.length_a   1.000
_cell.length_b   1.000
_cell.length_c   1.000
_cell.angle_alpha   90.00
_cell.angle_beta   90.00
_cell.angle_gamma   90.00
#
_symmetry.space_group_name_H-M   'P 1'
#
loop_
_entity.id
_entity.type
_entity.pdbx_description
1 polymer ?
#
loop_
_entity_poly.entity_id
_entity_poly.type
_entity_poly.pdbx_seq_one_letter_code
_entity_poly.pdbx_strand_id
1 'polypeptide(L)'
;MNWWAASRNVPTLAAITAVTAGAGLAFGQSRIPVPAMVGGAGHFLLAALITVIPAVAWLSFTGRARGAAEIVAVRAVHRFDTSLAAACALAALGMAVLGHFMGAAPVALAIGRNTAFYLGLALLLNPLTGARIAAPVLTAIPLVLAVGGWRSGGRGAQPWAVILHPATSLPALLAGVAVLVAGATFSSLKPPRGAR
;
A
#
# COMPACT_ATOMS: atom_id res chain seq x y z
N MET A 1 -21.48 4.55 -14.75
CA MET A 1 -20.15 4.31 -14.15
C MET A 1 -19.45 5.61 -13.75
N ASN A 2 -19.65 6.71 -14.48
CA ASN A 2 -19.01 8.00 -14.23
C ASN A 2 -19.23 8.58 -12.83
N TRP A 3 -20.43 8.43 -12.25
CA TRP A 3 -20.71 8.96 -10.91
C TRP A 3 -19.90 8.28 -9.79
N TRP A 4 -19.81 6.94 -9.78
CA TRP A 4 -18.97 6.24 -8.79
C TRP A 4 -17.50 6.65 -8.95
N ALA A 5 -16.98 6.68 -10.19
CA ALA A 5 -15.61 7.09 -10.45
C ALA A 5 -15.32 8.54 -10.00
N ALA A 6 -16.27 9.46 -10.22
CA ALA A 6 -16.19 10.84 -9.76
C ALA A 6 -16.23 10.94 -8.23
N SER A 7 -17.12 10.21 -7.57
CA SER A 7 -17.25 10.22 -6.10
C SER A 7 -16.00 9.67 -5.38
N ARG A 8 -15.30 8.71 -5.98
CA ARG A 8 -14.05 8.13 -5.46
C ARG A 8 -12.81 8.88 -5.94
N ASN A 9 -13.00 9.90 -6.78
CA ASN A 9 -11.95 10.66 -7.44
C ASN A 9 -10.86 9.77 -8.05
N VAL A 10 -11.30 8.76 -8.81
CA VAL A 10 -10.44 7.79 -9.52
C VAL A 10 -9.29 8.45 -10.29
N PRO A 11 -9.47 9.54 -11.07
CA PRO A 11 -8.36 10.16 -11.79
C PRO A 11 -7.29 10.71 -10.84
N THR A 12 -7.67 11.33 -9.72
CA THR A 12 -6.70 11.78 -8.72
C THR A 12 -5.99 10.61 -8.05
N LEU A 13 -6.68 9.49 -7.77
CA LEU A 13 -6.03 8.31 -7.20
C LEU A 13 -5.01 7.68 -8.17
N ALA A 14 -5.35 7.61 -9.46
CA ALA A 14 -4.43 7.16 -10.50
C ALA A 14 -3.21 8.09 -10.59
N ALA A 15 -3.42 9.41 -10.58
CA ALA A 15 -2.34 10.40 -10.57
C ALA A 15 -1.45 10.26 -9.32
N ILE A 16 -2.03 10.11 -8.12
CA ILE A 16 -1.29 9.87 -6.88
C ILE A 16 -0.43 8.62 -6.99
N THR A 17 -0.98 7.54 -7.54
CA THR A 17 -0.26 6.27 -7.71
C THR A 17 0.92 6.45 -8.67
N ALA A 18 0.71 7.10 -9.81
CA ALA A 18 1.75 7.40 -10.79
C ALA A 18 2.85 8.32 -10.24
N VAL A 19 2.46 9.42 -9.58
CA VAL A 19 3.38 10.37 -8.95
C VAL A 19 4.18 9.70 -7.84
N THR A 20 3.54 8.85 -7.02
CA THR A 20 4.24 8.07 -5.99
C THR A 20 5.30 7.17 -6.59
N ALA A 21 4.98 6.48 -7.68
CA ALA A 21 5.96 5.63 -8.36
C ALA A 21 7.09 6.45 -8.98
N GLY A 22 6.79 7.55 -9.67
CA GLY A 22 7.78 8.46 -10.24
C GLY A 22 8.70 9.08 -9.18
N ALA A 23 8.12 9.58 -8.07
CA ALA A 23 8.88 10.10 -6.94
C ALA A 23 9.75 9.02 -6.28
N GLY A 24 9.23 7.79 -6.15
CA GLY A 24 10.00 6.66 -5.68
C GLY A 24 11.19 6.35 -6.59
N LEU A 25 11.04 6.44 -7.91
CA LEU A 25 12.15 6.23 -8.85
C LEU A 25 13.18 7.37 -8.77
N ALA A 26 12.72 8.62 -8.64
CA ALA A 26 13.59 9.78 -8.56
C ALA A 26 14.38 9.84 -7.24
N PHE A 27 13.76 9.47 -6.11
CA PHE A 27 14.33 9.63 -4.76
C PHE A 27 14.62 8.32 -4.05
N GLY A 28 14.45 7.17 -4.70
CA GLY A 28 14.40 5.88 -4.02
C GLY A 28 15.71 5.39 -3.42
N GLN A 29 16.84 5.98 -3.81
CA GLN A 29 18.15 5.72 -3.21
C GLN A 29 18.41 6.60 -1.98
N SER A 30 17.57 7.61 -1.72
CA SER A 30 17.70 8.46 -0.53
C SER A 30 17.43 7.64 0.72
N ARG A 31 18.40 7.62 1.62
CA ARG A 31 18.36 6.87 2.87
C ARG A 31 18.08 7.84 4.00
N ILE A 32 17.07 7.53 4.79
CA ILE A 32 16.78 8.25 6.02
C ILE A 32 17.40 7.45 7.17
N PRO A 33 18.26 8.06 8.00
CA PRO A 33 18.71 7.43 9.22
C PRO A 33 17.52 7.31 10.18
N VAL A 34 17.14 6.09 10.54
CA VAL A 34 16.06 5.86 11.51
C VAL A 34 16.67 5.24 12.76
N PRO A 35 16.31 5.73 13.97
CA PRO A 35 16.72 5.09 15.22
C PRO A 35 16.19 3.64 15.24
N ALA A 36 17.08 2.66 15.21
CA ALA A 36 16.70 1.26 15.39
C ALA A 36 16.65 0.97 16.90
N MET A 37 15.54 0.42 17.39
CA MET A 37 15.45 -0.01 18.80
C MET A 37 16.26 -1.30 19.06
N VAL A 38 16.51 -2.09 18.01
CA VAL A 38 17.25 -3.36 18.08
C VAL A 38 18.24 -3.43 16.91
N GLY A 39 19.54 -3.44 17.20
CA GLY A 39 20.61 -3.47 16.20
C GLY A 39 21.16 -2.09 15.79
N GLY A 40 22.29 -2.07 15.07
CA GLY A 40 22.90 -0.84 14.56
C GLY A 40 21.99 -0.08 13.59
N ALA A 41 22.24 1.21 13.40
CA ALA A 41 21.40 2.13 12.62
C ALA A 41 20.91 1.51 11.29
N GLY A 42 19.60 1.20 11.24
CA GLY A 42 18.95 0.70 10.05
C GLY A 42 18.79 1.81 9.02
N HIS A 43 19.07 1.51 7.75
CA HIS A 43 18.86 2.46 6.67
C HIS A 43 17.45 2.26 6.12
N PHE A 44 16.59 3.26 6.28
CA PHE A 44 15.23 3.21 5.73
C PHE A 44 15.20 3.99 4.41
N LEU A 45 14.79 3.33 3.33
CA LEU A 45 14.70 3.99 2.03
C LEU A 45 13.48 4.92 2.02
N LEU A 46 13.62 6.14 1.54
CA LEU A 46 12.50 7.07 1.39
C LEU A 46 11.40 6.49 0.49
N ALA A 47 11.74 5.69 -0.52
CA ALA A 47 10.79 4.95 -1.34
C ALA A 47 9.90 3.98 -0.52
N ALA A 48 10.40 3.43 0.59
CA ALA A 48 9.62 2.57 1.48
C ALA A 48 8.57 3.35 2.28
N LEU A 49 8.80 4.65 2.51
CA LEU A 49 7.86 5.54 3.18
C LEU A 49 6.77 6.03 2.21
N ILE A 50 7.18 6.55 1.04
CA ILE A 50 6.28 7.20 0.08
C ILE A 50 5.27 6.20 -0.49
N THR A 51 5.61 4.92 -0.59
CA THR A 51 4.74 3.85 -1.12
C THR A 51 3.47 3.59 -0.31
N VAL A 52 3.34 4.15 0.90
CA VAL A 52 2.11 4.09 1.70
C VAL A 52 1.02 5.05 1.17
N ILE A 53 1.41 6.12 0.48
CA ILE A 53 0.54 7.23 0.08
C ILE A 53 -0.67 6.78 -0.74
N PRO A 54 -0.55 5.93 -1.78
CA PRO A 54 -1.70 5.51 -2.59
C PRO A 54 -2.76 4.78 -1.75
N ALA A 55 -2.33 3.98 -0.78
CA ALA A 55 -3.23 3.22 0.08
C ALA A 55 -3.97 4.13 1.08
N VAL A 56 -3.29 5.13 1.64
CA VAL A 56 -3.92 6.15 2.50
C VAL A 56 -4.88 7.04 1.71
N ALA A 57 -4.51 7.42 0.49
CA ALA A 57 -5.37 8.19 -0.42
C ALA A 57 -6.64 7.39 -0.77
N TRP A 58 -6.49 6.10 -1.08
CA TRP A 58 -7.63 5.20 -1.33
C TRP A 58 -8.57 5.13 -0.12
N LEU A 59 -8.05 4.96 1.11
CA LEU A 59 -8.85 4.99 2.33
C LEU A 59 -9.57 6.34 2.51
N SER A 60 -8.87 7.44 2.27
CA SER A 60 -9.43 8.80 2.41
C SER A 60 -10.52 9.10 1.38
N PHE A 61 -10.42 8.54 0.17
CA PHE A 61 -11.39 8.78 -0.90
C PHE A 61 -12.62 7.88 -0.73
N THR A 62 -12.42 6.61 -0.40
CA THR A 62 -13.53 5.67 -0.15
C THR A 62 -14.25 5.95 1.16
N GLY A 63 -13.55 6.39 2.21
CA GLY A 63 -14.12 6.71 3.51
C GLY A 63 -14.98 7.98 3.57
N ARG A 64 -14.90 8.85 2.54
CA ARG A 64 -15.73 10.07 2.42
C ARG A 64 -17.10 9.80 1.80
N ALA A 65 -17.24 8.72 1.03
CA ALA A 65 -18.52 8.34 0.45
C ALA A 65 -19.45 7.84 1.57
N ARG A 66 -20.54 8.55 1.85
CA ARG A 66 -21.52 8.15 2.88
C ARG A 66 -22.23 6.88 2.44
N GLY A 67 -21.79 5.72 2.94
CA GLY A 67 -22.40 4.42 2.66
C GLY A 67 -23.91 4.39 2.89
N ALA A 68 -24.42 5.08 3.93
CA ALA A 68 -25.85 5.12 4.27
C ALA A 68 -26.76 5.66 3.14
N ALA A 69 -26.27 6.56 2.28
CA ALA A 69 -27.03 7.07 1.13
C ALA A 69 -26.87 6.20 -0.13
N GLU A 70 -25.84 5.35 -0.17
CA GLU A 70 -25.47 4.53 -1.34
C GLU A 70 -25.92 3.07 -1.23
N ILE A 71 -26.24 2.60 -0.02
CA ILE A 71 -26.70 1.22 0.28
C ILE A 71 -28.14 0.96 -0.18
N VAL A 72 -28.88 1.99 -0.58
CA VAL A 72 -30.25 1.86 -1.09
C VAL A 72 -30.30 1.15 -2.46
N ALA A 73 -29.14 0.97 -3.13
CA ALA A 73 -29.07 0.31 -4.43
C ALA A 73 -28.58 -1.14 -4.31
N VAL A 74 -29.20 -2.00 -5.12
CA VAL A 74 -28.92 -3.42 -5.45
C VAL A 74 -27.43 -3.75 -5.78
N ARG A 75 -26.50 -2.79 -5.70
CA ARG A 75 -25.10 -2.89 -6.13
C ARG A 75 -24.14 -2.98 -4.95
N ALA A 76 -23.28 -4.00 -5.01
CA ALA A 76 -22.18 -4.22 -4.10
C ALA A 76 -21.02 -3.19 -4.26
N VAL A 77 -21.23 -1.93 -3.87
CA VAL A 77 -20.24 -0.82 -4.02
C VAL A 77 -18.86 -1.16 -3.46
N HIS A 78 -18.79 -1.87 -2.33
CA HIS A 78 -17.53 -2.34 -1.75
C HIS A 78 -16.66 -3.21 -2.68
N ARG A 79 -17.26 -3.95 -3.63
CA ARG A 79 -16.51 -4.74 -4.62
C ARG A 79 -15.85 -3.84 -5.66
N PHE A 80 -16.51 -2.75 -6.05
CA PHE A 80 -15.91 -1.75 -6.92
C PHE A 80 -14.75 -1.03 -6.22
N ASP A 81 -14.92 -0.65 -4.95
CA ASP A 81 -13.84 -0.02 -4.18
C ASP A 81 -12.65 -0.99 -3.98
N THR A 82 -12.91 -2.28 -3.79
CA THR A 82 -11.88 -3.33 -3.75
C THR A 82 -11.18 -3.48 -5.10
N SER A 83 -11.93 -3.48 -6.21
CA SER A 83 -11.36 -3.55 -7.56
C SER A 83 -10.51 -2.32 -7.89
N LEU A 84 -10.86 -1.14 -7.36
CA LEU A 84 -10.08 0.08 -7.52
C LEU A 84 -8.72 -0.04 -6.84
N ALA A 85 -8.67 -0.54 -5.60
CA ALA A 85 -7.42 -0.79 -4.89
C ALA A 85 -6.56 -1.83 -5.62
N ALA A 86 -7.16 -2.92 -6.10
CA ALA A 86 -6.46 -3.93 -6.89
C ALA A 86 -5.91 -3.34 -8.20
N ALA A 87 -6.67 -2.49 -8.90
CA ALA A 87 -6.22 -1.79 -10.09
C ALA A 87 -5.04 -0.86 -9.82
N CYS A 88 -5.06 -0.12 -8.70
CA CYS A 88 -3.91 0.69 -8.26
C CYS A 88 -2.67 -0.16 -7.97
N ALA A 89 -2.84 -1.33 -7.34
CA ALA A 89 -1.74 -2.24 -7.06
C ALA A 89 -1.14 -2.81 -8.36
N LEU A 90 -1.99 -3.22 -9.31
CA LEU A 90 -1.56 -3.68 -10.63
C LEU A 90 -0.86 -2.57 -11.41
N ALA A 91 -1.36 -1.33 -11.35
CA ALA A 91 -0.69 -0.19 -11.97
C ALA A 91 0.70 0.06 -11.35
N ALA A 92 0.84 -0.03 -10.03
CA ALA A 92 2.13 0.11 -9.36
C ALA A 92 3.12 -1.02 -9.72
N LEU A 93 2.64 -2.27 -9.80
CA LEU A 93 3.44 -3.40 -10.28
C LEU A 93 3.81 -3.26 -11.76
N GLY A 94 2.90 -2.78 -12.61
CA GLY A 94 3.16 -2.50 -14.02
C GLY A 94 4.25 -1.44 -14.19
N MET A 95 4.19 -0.35 -13.43
CA MET A 95 5.26 0.66 -13.41
C MET A 95 6.59 0.11 -12.90
N ALA A 96 6.57 -0.83 -11.94
CA ALA A 96 7.78 -1.51 -11.50
C ALA A 96 8.42 -2.36 -12.61
N VAL A 97 7.60 -3.08 -13.38
CA VAL A 97 8.05 -3.84 -14.55
C VAL A 97 8.61 -2.92 -15.64
N LEU A 98 7.92 -1.81 -15.95
CA LEU A 98 8.42 -0.82 -16.90
C LEU A 98 9.76 -0.22 -16.44
N GLY A 99 9.86 0.17 -15.16
CA GLY A 99 11.09 0.68 -14.58
C GLY A 99 12.24 -0.33 -14.60
N HIS A 100 11.93 -1.64 -14.50
CA HIS A 100 12.92 -2.70 -14.69
C HIS A 100 13.48 -2.71 -16.11
N PHE A 101 12.62 -2.65 -17.13
CA PHE A 101 13.06 -2.57 -18.53
C PHE A 101 13.81 -1.28 -18.86
N MET A 102 13.59 -0.20 -18.11
CA MET A 102 14.31 1.07 -18.25
C MET A 102 15.62 1.14 -17.43
N GLY A 103 16.05 0.05 -16.79
CA GLY A 103 17.32 -0.01 -16.04
C GLY A 103 17.24 0.46 -14.58
N ALA A 104 16.07 0.83 -14.06
CA ALA A 104 15.85 1.23 -12.66
C ALA A 104 15.46 0.03 -11.75
N ALA A 105 15.88 -1.19 -12.13
CA ALA A 105 15.35 -2.46 -11.65
C ALA A 105 15.14 -2.62 -10.13
N PRO A 106 16.13 -2.40 -9.25
CA PRO A 106 15.93 -2.68 -7.82
C PRO A 106 14.95 -1.69 -7.18
N VAL A 107 15.05 -0.39 -7.48
CA VAL A 107 14.17 0.60 -6.86
C VAL A 107 12.73 0.44 -7.37
N ALA A 108 12.57 0.23 -8.67
CA ALA A 108 11.27 0.04 -9.30
C ALA A 108 10.50 -1.16 -8.69
N LEU A 109 11.17 -2.31 -8.56
CA LEU A 109 10.59 -3.52 -7.98
C LEU A 109 10.17 -3.33 -6.51
N ALA A 110 11.00 -2.66 -5.71
CA ALA A 110 10.64 -2.36 -4.32
C ALA A 110 9.40 -1.46 -4.22
N ILE A 111 9.30 -0.43 -5.08
CA ILE A 111 8.16 0.49 -5.09
C ILE A 111 6.86 -0.23 -5.43
N GLY A 112 6.85 -1.02 -6.50
CA GLY A 112 5.66 -1.76 -6.92
C GLY A 112 5.20 -2.74 -5.84
N ARG A 113 6.14 -3.53 -5.31
CA ARG A 113 5.88 -4.48 -4.22
C ARG A 113 5.31 -3.79 -2.98
N ASN A 114 5.97 -2.73 -2.50
CA ASN A 114 5.58 -2.07 -1.26
C ASN A 114 4.21 -1.38 -1.40
N THR A 115 3.95 -0.74 -2.55
CA THR A 115 2.63 -0.14 -2.84
C THR A 115 1.53 -1.21 -2.84
N ALA A 116 1.76 -2.35 -3.50
CA ALA A 116 0.83 -3.47 -3.51
C ALA A 116 0.57 -4.03 -2.11
N PHE A 117 1.63 -4.17 -1.30
CA PHE A 117 1.52 -4.61 0.09
C PHE A 117 0.66 -3.66 0.93
N TYR A 118 0.90 -2.34 0.86
CA TYR A 118 0.12 -1.37 1.62
C TYR A 118 -1.35 -1.29 1.16
N LEU A 119 -1.61 -1.41 -0.14
CA LEU A 119 -2.99 -1.49 -0.65
C LEU A 119 -3.70 -2.76 -0.15
N GLY A 120 -3.01 -3.91 -0.15
CA GLY A 120 -3.52 -5.14 0.45
C GLY A 120 -3.86 -4.98 1.93
N LEU A 121 -2.99 -4.29 2.67
CA LEU A 121 -3.22 -4.03 4.09
C LEU A 121 -4.36 -3.04 4.33
N ALA A 122 -4.50 -2.01 3.49
CA ALA A 122 -5.65 -1.11 3.54
C ALA A 122 -6.97 -1.86 3.31
N LEU A 123 -6.98 -2.82 2.38
CA LEU A 123 -8.13 -3.69 2.13
C LEU A 123 -8.44 -4.63 3.30
N LEU A 124 -7.43 -5.08 4.06
CA LEU A 124 -7.65 -5.84 5.30
C LEU A 124 -8.18 -4.96 6.44
N LEU A 125 -7.61 -3.76 6.61
CA LEU A 125 -7.93 -2.87 7.72
C LEU A 125 -9.29 -2.18 7.56
N ASN A 126 -9.67 -1.76 6.36
CA ASN A 126 -10.90 -0.97 6.17
C ASN A 126 -12.18 -1.71 6.65
N PRO A 127 -12.40 -3.00 6.35
CA PRO A 127 -13.54 -3.76 6.87
C PRO A 127 -13.43 -4.11 8.37
N LEU A 128 -12.27 -3.88 8.99
CA LEU A 128 -12.05 -4.10 10.42
C LEU A 128 -12.15 -2.83 11.24
N THR A 129 -11.69 -1.69 10.76
CA THR A 129 -11.60 -0.48 11.60
C THR A 129 -12.32 0.72 10.99
N GLY A 130 -12.72 0.62 9.73
CA GLY A 130 -13.15 1.75 8.91
C GLY A 130 -11.97 2.65 8.51
N ALA A 131 -12.21 3.50 7.52
CA ALA A 131 -11.17 4.34 6.91
C ALA A 131 -10.51 5.31 7.90
N ARG A 132 -11.27 5.86 8.86
CA ARG A 132 -10.77 6.84 9.84
C ARG A 132 -9.64 6.31 10.73
N ILE A 133 -9.74 5.04 11.14
CA ILE A 133 -8.73 4.39 11.98
C ILE A 133 -7.69 3.67 11.11
N ALA A 134 -8.11 3.10 9.97
CA ALA A 134 -7.21 2.38 9.08
C ALA A 134 -6.09 3.30 8.54
N ALA A 135 -6.42 4.55 8.18
CA ALA A 135 -5.45 5.49 7.62
C ALA A 135 -4.27 5.80 8.56
N PRO A 136 -4.48 6.28 9.82
CA PRO A 136 -3.37 6.55 10.73
C PRO A 136 -2.60 5.26 11.10
N VAL A 137 -3.28 4.13 11.27
CA VAL A 137 -2.62 2.84 11.51
C VAL A 137 -1.68 2.51 10.35
N LEU A 138 -2.15 2.62 9.11
CA LEU A 138 -1.36 2.34 7.93
C LEU A 138 -0.14 3.27 7.80
N THR A 139 -0.29 4.56 8.13
CA THR A 139 0.84 5.51 8.12
C THR A 139 1.91 5.22 9.17
N ALA A 140 1.53 4.60 10.30
CA ALA A 140 2.47 4.25 11.37
C ALA A 140 3.31 3.00 11.03
N ILE A 141 2.81 2.11 10.17
CA ILE A 141 3.46 0.84 9.83
C ILE A 141 4.88 0.99 9.28
N PRO A 142 5.16 1.87 8.30
CA PRO A 142 6.54 2.06 7.83
C PRO A 142 7.50 2.39 8.98
N LEU A 143 7.06 3.20 9.96
CA LEU A 143 7.87 3.56 11.12
C LEU A 143 8.08 2.37 12.06
N VAL A 144 7.03 1.60 12.35
CA VAL A 144 7.12 0.38 13.17
C VAL A 144 8.06 -0.64 12.54
N LEU A 145 7.95 -0.83 11.21
CA LEU A 145 8.85 -1.70 10.46
C LEU A 145 10.29 -1.16 10.52
N ALA A 146 10.50 0.14 10.33
CA ALA A 146 11.83 0.74 10.37
C ALA A 146 12.52 0.58 11.74
N VAL A 147 11.76 0.69 12.83
CA VAL A 147 12.29 0.66 14.21
C VAL A 147 12.49 -0.77 14.72
N GLY A 148 11.53 -1.67 14.46
CA GLY A 148 11.52 -3.03 15.02
C GLY A 148 11.84 -4.15 14.03
N GLY A 149 11.86 -3.84 12.73
CA GLY A 149 11.98 -4.83 11.66
C GLY A 149 13.39 -5.33 11.39
N TRP A 150 14.40 -4.86 12.13
CA TRP A 150 15.79 -5.30 11.97
C TRP A 150 16.14 -6.44 12.93
N ARG A 151 16.93 -7.41 12.47
CA ARG A 151 17.48 -8.47 13.33
C ARG A 151 18.63 -7.93 14.16
N SER A 152 18.76 -8.42 15.39
CA SER A 152 19.91 -8.14 16.26
C SER A 152 21.22 -8.51 15.57
N GLY A 153 22.21 -7.63 15.65
CA GLY A 153 23.54 -7.85 15.07
C GLY A 153 23.62 -7.64 13.55
N GLY A 154 22.68 -6.92 12.93
CA GLY A 154 22.80 -6.49 11.53
C GLY A 154 22.59 -7.60 10.49
N ARG A 155 22.08 -8.78 10.89
CA ARG A 155 21.87 -9.95 10.02
C ARG A 155 20.67 -9.84 9.07
N GLY A 156 20.30 -8.62 8.69
CA GLY A 156 19.17 -8.32 7.78
C GLY A 156 17.82 -8.11 8.46
N ALA A 157 16.77 -8.06 7.65
CA ALA A 157 15.40 -7.78 8.07
C ALA A 157 14.71 -9.02 8.72
N GLN A 158 13.80 -8.76 9.64
CA GLN A 158 12.90 -9.76 10.20
C GLN A 158 11.97 -10.33 9.11
N PRO A 159 11.52 -11.59 9.23
CA PRO A 159 10.64 -12.20 8.21
C PRO A 159 9.34 -11.43 7.99
N TRP A 160 8.79 -10.83 9.03
CA TRP A 160 7.56 -10.03 8.98
C TRP A 160 7.78 -8.61 8.43
N ALA A 161 9.01 -8.13 8.36
CA ALA A 161 9.34 -6.78 7.91
C ALA A 161 9.50 -6.71 6.39
N VAL A 162 8.47 -7.16 5.66
CA VAL A 162 8.43 -7.34 4.19
C VAL A 162 9.07 -6.18 3.41
N ILE A 163 8.81 -4.96 3.86
CA ILE A 163 9.23 -3.72 3.20
C ILE A 163 10.74 -3.47 3.29
N LEU A 164 11.38 -3.93 4.37
CA LEU A 164 12.81 -3.78 4.58
C LEU A 164 13.65 -4.77 3.78
N HIS A 165 13.04 -5.82 3.24
CA HIS A 165 13.75 -6.80 2.43
C HIS A 165 14.24 -6.17 1.13
N PRO A 166 15.40 -6.62 0.61
CA PRO A 166 15.91 -6.21 -0.69
C PRO A 166 14.85 -6.32 -1.79
N ALA A 167 14.96 -5.45 -2.80
CA ALA A 167 14.00 -5.39 -3.89
C ALA A 167 13.79 -6.73 -4.63
N THR A 168 14.86 -7.51 -4.75
CA THR A 168 14.89 -8.82 -5.42
C THR A 168 14.45 -9.98 -4.51
N SER A 169 14.06 -9.70 -3.27
CA SER A 169 13.64 -10.73 -2.31
C SER A 169 12.30 -11.36 -2.74
N LEU A 170 12.38 -12.58 -3.26
CA LEU A 170 11.22 -13.39 -3.62
C LEU A 170 10.26 -13.63 -2.44
N PRO A 171 10.74 -13.95 -1.21
CA PRO A 171 9.84 -14.09 -0.05
C PRO A 171 9.02 -12.84 0.23
N ALA A 172 9.64 -11.66 0.10
CA ALA A 172 8.94 -10.39 0.33
C ALA A 172 7.91 -10.09 -0.78
N LEU A 173 8.21 -10.45 -2.03
CA LEU A 173 7.25 -10.35 -3.12
C LEU A 173 6.04 -11.26 -2.87
N LEU A 174 6.28 -12.53 -2.52
CA LEU A 174 5.20 -13.49 -2.21
C LEU A 174 4.36 -13.04 -1.02
N ALA A 175 4.98 -12.52 0.04
CA ALA A 175 4.25 -11.94 1.18
C ALA A 175 3.41 -10.73 0.75
N GLY A 176 3.95 -9.85 -0.09
CA GLY A 176 3.23 -8.71 -0.69
C GLY A 176 1.98 -9.14 -1.46
N VAL A 177 2.13 -10.11 -2.36
CA VAL A 177 1.03 -10.66 -3.15
C VAL A 177 0.02 -11.37 -2.26
N ALA A 178 0.47 -12.15 -1.28
CA ALA A 178 -0.42 -12.85 -0.34
C ALA A 178 -1.27 -11.86 0.46
N VAL A 179 -0.69 -10.76 0.96
CA VAL A 179 -1.43 -9.71 1.67
C VAL A 179 -2.43 -9.00 0.75
N LEU A 180 -2.06 -8.73 -0.50
CA LEU A 180 -2.97 -8.15 -1.49
C LEU A 180 -4.16 -9.07 -1.78
N VAL A 181 -3.91 -10.34 -2.04
CA VAL A 181 -4.96 -11.35 -2.30
C VAL A 181 -5.85 -11.51 -1.08
N ALA A 182 -5.27 -11.69 0.11
CA ALA A 182 -6.02 -11.82 1.35
C ALA A 182 -6.89 -10.59 1.62
N GLY A 183 -6.35 -9.38 1.44
CA GLY A 183 -7.10 -8.13 1.58
C GLY A 183 -8.23 -8.00 0.57
N ALA A 184 -7.97 -8.29 -0.71
CA ALA A 184 -8.98 -8.24 -1.75
C ALA A 184 -10.11 -9.25 -1.50
N THR A 185 -9.77 -10.49 -1.14
CA THR A 185 -10.76 -11.52 -0.77
C THR A 185 -11.57 -11.08 0.45
N PHE A 186 -10.91 -10.64 1.52
CA PHE A 186 -11.58 -10.22 2.75
C PHE A 186 -12.50 -9.02 2.55
N SER A 187 -12.04 -7.98 1.85
CA SER A 187 -12.81 -6.77 1.54
C SER A 187 -13.98 -7.04 0.57
N SER A 188 -13.85 -8.05 -0.31
CA SER A 188 -14.94 -8.46 -1.21
C SER A 188 -16.03 -9.25 -0.50
N LEU A 189 -15.70 -9.92 0.61
CA LEU A 189 -16.63 -10.70 1.44
C LEU A 189 -17.25 -9.86 2.57
N LYS A 190 -16.52 -8.87 3.08
CA LYS A 190 -16.93 -8.08 4.24
C LYS A 190 -17.04 -6.60 3.89
N PRO A 191 -18.22 -5.98 4.03
CA PRO A 191 -18.37 -4.55 3.81
C PRO A 191 -17.63 -3.72 4.88
N PRO A 192 -17.25 -2.47 4.57
CA PRO A 192 -16.56 -1.57 5.50
C PRO A 192 -17.33 -1.36 6.82
N ARG A 193 -16.61 -1.24 7.95
CA ARG A 193 -17.25 -0.80 9.21
C ARG A 193 -17.75 0.65 9.07
N GLY A 194 -18.99 0.92 9.47
CA GLY A 194 -19.65 2.21 9.31
C GLY A 194 -20.53 2.35 8.06
N ALA A 195 -20.61 1.31 7.24
CA ALA A 195 -21.58 1.15 6.15
C ALA A 195 -22.86 0.42 6.63
N ARG A 196 -23.22 0.50 7.91
CA ARG A 196 -24.46 -0.02 8.47
C ARG A 196 -25.16 1.10 9.23
#